data_AF-A0A9E3F4N5-F1
#
_entry.id   AF-A0A9E3F4N5-F1
#
_cell.length_a   1.000
_cell.length_b   1.000
_cell.length_c   1.000
_cell.angle_alpha   90.00
_cell.angle_beta   90.00
_cell.angle_gamma   90.00
#
_symmetry.space_group_name_H-M   'P 1'
#
loop_
_entity.id
_entity.type
_entity.pdbx_description
1 polymer ?
#
loop_
_entity_poly.entity_id
_entity_poly.type
_entity_poly.pdbx_seq_one_letter_code
_entity_poly.pdbx_strand_id
1 'polypeptide(L)'
;MTADREEGTADRTDAPAGDRTGDRSGDRRGTDRRGGSRRQQDRRSPPPVWRRPWALVSYGVLGALVLVLLVNGLRHDDNPAAQGAVVNAPPVSPNTTAPSKAATAAPIEDAYGAAGYERLTIQGQSAVGRRVRTELFCDAPTTVALRLDVEVESAIAALRDAEGRVPGALCQWGTRGDARREDFLLLIPAPLASAFAAAPVTTDDFVRRRRLVAEVEWVGTSQALALRTAGVLRRVYPR
;
A
#
# COMPACT_ATOMS: atom_id res chain seq x y z
N MET A 1 -37.49 -10.37 62.78
CA MET A 1 -38.26 -9.50 61.86
C MET A 1 -37.56 -9.60 60.50
N THR A 2 -37.70 -10.70 59.74
CA THR A 2 -38.73 -11.00 58.69
C THR A 2 -38.78 -9.92 57.60
N ALA A 3 -38.63 -10.20 56.29
CA ALA A 3 -38.60 -11.47 55.58
C ALA A 3 -37.96 -11.30 54.18
N ASP A 4 -37.26 -12.36 53.75
CA ASP A 4 -37.05 -12.76 52.36
C ASP A 4 -38.39 -13.00 51.64
N ARG A 5 -38.46 -12.80 50.32
CA ARG A 5 -39.55 -13.37 49.50
C ARG A 5 -39.01 -14.01 48.24
N GLU A 6 -39.19 -15.32 48.23
CA GLU A 6 -38.92 -16.30 47.19
C GLU A 6 -39.86 -16.19 45.97
N GLU A 7 -39.31 -16.66 44.85
CA GLU A 7 -39.89 -17.55 43.83
C GLU A 7 -41.40 -17.61 43.61
N GLY A 8 -41.80 -17.47 42.33
CA GLY A 8 -43.07 -17.93 41.81
C GLY A 8 -42.85 -18.74 40.54
N THR A 9 -43.00 -20.07 40.62
CA THR A 9 -42.99 -21.01 39.50
C THR A 9 -44.33 -21.75 39.40
N ALA A 10 -44.90 -21.79 38.18
CA ALA A 10 -45.90 -22.74 37.62
C ALA A 10 -47.29 -22.83 38.33
N ASP A 11 -48.41 -23.18 37.69
CA ASP A 11 -48.65 -24.16 36.63
C ASP A 11 -50.03 -23.93 35.93
N ARG A 12 -50.12 -24.43 34.69
CA ARG A 12 -51.29 -24.93 33.92
C ARG A 12 -52.67 -24.25 33.94
N THR A 13 -53.16 -24.01 32.72
CA THR A 13 -54.41 -24.70 32.29
C THR A 13 -54.36 -25.02 30.79
N ASP A 14 -54.56 -26.31 30.48
CA ASP A 14 -54.57 -26.96 29.18
C ASP A 14 -55.91 -26.81 28.43
N ALA A 15 -55.84 -26.48 27.12
CA ALA A 15 -56.54 -27.02 25.91
C ALA A 15 -58.09 -27.26 25.91
N PRO A 16 -58.76 -27.72 24.80
CA PRO A 16 -58.33 -27.97 23.40
C PRO A 16 -59.35 -27.59 22.25
N ALA A 17 -58.82 -27.65 21.01
CA ALA A 17 -59.35 -28.20 19.72
C ALA A 17 -60.79 -27.94 19.15
N GLY A 18 -60.83 -27.76 17.81
CA GLY A 18 -61.97 -28.06 16.94
C GLY A 18 -62.02 -27.17 15.67
N ASP A 19 -61.44 -27.48 14.50
CA ASP A 19 -61.71 -28.54 13.50
C ASP A 19 -62.34 -27.95 12.20
N ARG A 20 -61.96 -28.56 11.05
CA ARG A 20 -62.62 -28.60 9.71
C ARG A 20 -62.17 -27.70 8.54
N THR A 21 -61.21 -28.25 7.80
CA THR A 21 -61.30 -28.66 6.37
C THR A 21 -62.47 -28.14 5.52
N GLY A 22 -62.12 -27.64 4.32
CA GLY A 22 -63.03 -27.49 3.19
C GLY A 22 -62.26 -27.43 1.86
N ASP A 23 -62.13 -28.59 1.21
CA ASP A 23 -61.70 -28.78 -0.18
C ASP A 23 -62.45 -27.91 -1.18
N ARG A 24 -61.77 -27.48 -2.25
CA ARG A 24 -62.29 -27.60 -3.63
C ARG A 24 -61.20 -27.39 -4.70
N SER A 25 -60.88 -28.52 -5.32
CA SER A 25 -60.16 -28.73 -6.56
C SER A 25 -60.83 -28.03 -7.77
N GLY A 26 -59.98 -27.42 -8.62
CA GLY A 26 -60.04 -27.51 -10.08
C GLY A 26 -61.01 -26.60 -10.85
N ASP A 27 -60.48 -25.69 -11.68
CA ASP A 27 -60.63 -25.88 -13.13
C ASP A 27 -59.67 -25.01 -13.98
N ARG A 28 -59.21 -25.60 -15.08
CA ARG A 28 -58.30 -25.03 -16.09
C ARG A 28 -59.07 -24.14 -17.06
N ARG A 29 -58.49 -22.99 -17.46
CA ARG A 29 -58.57 -22.39 -18.81
C ARG A 29 -57.81 -21.05 -18.84
N GLY A 30 -56.88 -20.89 -19.78
CA GLY A 30 -56.24 -19.60 -20.03
C GLY A 30 -54.80 -19.67 -20.52
N THR A 31 -54.61 -20.24 -21.71
CA THR A 31 -53.38 -20.07 -22.50
C THR A 31 -53.20 -18.59 -22.88
N ASP A 32 -52.20 -17.92 -22.30
CA ASP A 32 -51.59 -16.74 -22.92
C ASP A 32 -50.10 -16.98 -23.22
N ARG A 33 -49.91 -17.45 -24.45
CA ARG A 33 -48.63 -17.55 -25.15
C ARG A 33 -48.12 -16.13 -25.43
N ARG A 34 -47.27 -15.55 -24.56
CA ARG A 34 -46.42 -14.38 -24.87
C ARG A 34 -45.31 -14.17 -23.82
N GLY A 35 -44.42 -15.14 -23.67
CA GLY A 35 -43.28 -15.05 -22.73
C GLY A 35 -41.96 -15.67 -23.20
N GLY A 36 -41.86 -16.06 -24.48
CA GLY A 36 -40.83 -17.00 -24.94
C GLY A 36 -39.85 -16.50 -26.02
N SER A 37 -39.77 -15.20 -26.35
CA SER A 37 -38.96 -14.75 -27.51
C SER A 37 -37.72 -13.90 -27.21
N ARG A 38 -37.40 -13.58 -25.94
CA ARG A 38 -36.21 -12.76 -25.62
C ARG A 38 -34.90 -13.54 -25.42
N ARG A 39 -34.92 -14.88 -25.39
CA ARG A 39 -33.72 -15.69 -25.09
C ARG A 39 -33.09 -16.39 -26.31
N GLN A 40 -33.57 -16.14 -27.52
CA GLN A 40 -33.14 -16.90 -28.72
C GLN A 40 -32.57 -16.03 -29.86
N GLN A 41 -32.32 -14.73 -29.64
CA GLN A 41 -31.71 -13.83 -30.62
C GLN A 41 -30.24 -13.45 -30.36
N ASP A 42 -29.64 -13.86 -29.23
CA ASP A 42 -28.26 -13.49 -28.87
C ASP A 42 -27.13 -14.35 -29.49
N ARG A 43 -27.44 -15.24 -30.45
CA ARG A 43 -26.45 -16.21 -30.97
C ARG A 43 -25.89 -15.95 -32.38
N ARG A 44 -26.16 -14.80 -33.02
CA ARG A 44 -25.64 -14.54 -34.39
C ARG A 44 -25.17 -13.11 -34.64
N SER A 45 -24.28 -12.59 -33.80
CA SER A 45 -23.45 -11.44 -34.18
C SER A 45 -21.98 -11.76 -33.89
N PRO A 46 -21.11 -11.90 -34.91
CA PRO A 46 -19.69 -12.05 -34.65
C PRO A 46 -19.20 -10.79 -33.91
N PRO A 47 -18.32 -10.93 -32.90
CA PRO A 47 -17.82 -9.79 -32.15
C PRO A 47 -17.09 -8.82 -33.09
N PRO A 48 -17.25 -7.51 -32.89
CA PRO A 48 -16.64 -6.51 -33.75
C PRO A 48 -15.11 -6.63 -33.74
N VAL A 49 -14.48 -6.37 -34.89
CA VAL A 49 -13.06 -6.70 -35.19
C VAL A 49 -12.08 -6.09 -34.19
N TRP A 50 -12.42 -4.95 -33.58
CA TRP A 50 -11.64 -4.26 -32.55
C TRP A 50 -11.60 -4.95 -31.17
N ARG A 51 -12.37 -6.03 -30.95
CA ARG A 51 -12.33 -6.86 -29.72
C ARG A 51 -11.61 -8.21 -29.94
N ARG A 52 -10.79 -8.34 -30.98
CA ARG A 52 -9.96 -9.54 -31.19
C ARG A 52 -8.58 -9.33 -30.53
N PRO A 53 -8.09 -10.28 -29.71
CA PRO A 53 -6.85 -10.13 -28.94
C PRO A 53 -5.59 -9.97 -29.80
N TRP A 54 -5.64 -10.37 -31.07
CA TRP A 54 -4.53 -10.26 -32.01
C TRP A 54 -4.23 -8.82 -32.46
N ALA A 55 -5.20 -7.89 -32.36
CA ALA A 55 -4.98 -6.49 -32.70
C ALA A 55 -4.17 -5.72 -31.64
N LEU A 56 -4.18 -6.18 -30.38
CA LEU A 56 -3.40 -5.55 -29.30
C LEU A 56 -1.91 -5.91 -29.37
N VAL A 57 -1.60 -7.10 -29.91
CA VAL A 57 -0.20 -7.56 -30.09
C VAL A 57 0.52 -6.71 -31.13
N SER A 58 -0.15 -6.30 -32.21
CA SER A 58 0.47 -5.48 -33.25
C SER A 58 0.80 -4.05 -32.80
N TYR A 59 -0.02 -3.42 -31.96
CA TYR A 59 0.29 -2.09 -31.41
C TYR A 59 1.43 -2.13 -30.39
N GLY A 60 1.52 -3.19 -29.58
CA GLY A 60 2.61 -3.37 -28.62
C GLY A 60 3.98 -3.55 -29.29
N VAL A 61 4.05 -4.35 -30.36
CA VAL A 61 5.30 -4.59 -31.11
C VAL A 61 5.75 -3.34 -31.85
N LEU A 62 4.83 -2.61 -32.51
CA LEU A 62 5.16 -1.34 -33.17
C LEU A 62 5.65 -0.28 -32.18
N GLY A 63 5.01 -0.17 -31.01
CA GLY A 63 5.44 0.75 -29.95
C GLY A 63 6.85 0.46 -29.42
N ALA A 64 7.17 -0.83 -29.19
CA ALA A 64 8.50 -1.24 -28.75
C ALA A 64 9.57 -0.99 -29.83
N LEU A 65 9.26 -1.20 -31.10
CA LEU A 65 10.20 -1.01 -32.22
C LEU A 65 10.52 0.48 -32.45
N VAL A 66 9.54 1.37 -32.32
CA VAL A 66 9.75 2.82 -32.35
C VAL A 66 10.60 3.30 -31.17
N LEU A 67 10.37 2.77 -29.96
CA LEU A 67 11.17 3.11 -28.78
C LEU A 67 12.65 2.69 -28.93
N VAL A 68 12.91 1.49 -29.45
CA VAL A 68 14.28 1.00 -29.71
C VAL A 68 14.99 1.84 -30.77
N LEU A 69 14.28 2.23 -31.85
CA LEU A 69 14.83 3.12 -32.88
C LEU A 69 15.15 4.52 -32.34
N LEU A 70 14.32 5.08 -31.45
CA LEU A 70 14.60 6.36 -30.79
C LEU A 70 15.80 6.29 -29.83
N VAL A 71 15.91 5.22 -29.04
CA VAL A 71 17.02 5.05 -28.09
C VAL A 71 18.35 4.77 -28.81
N ASN A 72 18.34 4.01 -29.92
CA ASN A 72 19.54 3.77 -30.71
C ASN A 72 19.88 4.91 -31.69
N GLY A 73 18.90 5.67 -32.16
CA GLY A 73 19.11 6.82 -33.06
C GLY A 73 19.73 8.05 -32.37
N LEU A 74 19.62 8.16 -31.04
CA LEU A 74 20.26 9.21 -30.23
C LEU A 74 21.71 8.85 -29.80
N ARG A 75 22.28 7.77 -30.34
CA ARG A 75 23.62 7.27 -30.00
C ARG A 75 24.60 7.25 -31.18
N HIS A 76 24.45 8.22 -32.09
CA HIS A 76 25.47 8.50 -33.10
C HIS A 76 25.96 9.95 -33.00
N ASP A 77 27.28 10.05 -32.98
CA ASP A 77 28.13 11.24 -33.07
C ASP A 77 28.26 12.11 -31.82
N ASP A 78 29.31 11.85 -31.04
CA ASP A 78 30.46 12.77 -30.97
C ASP A 78 31.58 12.23 -30.05
N ASN A 79 32.55 11.55 -30.66
CA ASN A 79 33.93 11.63 -30.21
C ASN A 79 34.84 11.33 -31.41
N PRO A 80 35.67 12.29 -31.84
CA PRO A 80 37.09 12.10 -31.52
C PRO A 80 37.90 13.38 -31.25
N ALA A 81 38.78 13.26 -30.24
CA ALA A 81 40.13 13.83 -30.15
C ALA A 81 40.34 15.36 -30.21
N ALA A 82 40.72 15.92 -29.05
CA ALA A 82 41.68 17.03 -29.00
C ALA A 82 42.61 16.84 -27.78
N GLN A 83 43.88 16.62 -28.09
CA GLN A 83 45.00 16.72 -27.16
C GLN A 83 45.10 18.16 -26.63
N GLY A 84 45.34 18.33 -25.33
CA GLY A 84 45.54 19.67 -24.77
C GLY A 84 45.97 19.67 -23.31
N ALA A 85 47.29 19.85 -23.11
CA ALA A 85 47.96 20.42 -21.95
C ALA A 85 47.84 19.72 -20.57
N VAL A 86 48.94 19.06 -20.22
CA VAL A 86 49.36 18.74 -18.86
C VAL A 86 49.38 20.00 -17.99
N VAL A 87 48.59 20.02 -16.92
CA VAL A 87 48.79 20.95 -15.80
C VAL A 87 49.14 20.10 -14.57
N ASN A 88 50.42 20.11 -14.22
CA ASN A 88 50.93 19.54 -12.96
C ASN A 88 50.30 20.28 -11.78
N ALA A 89 49.43 19.61 -11.03
CA ALA A 89 49.04 20.02 -9.68
C ALA A 89 49.85 19.20 -8.66
N PRO A 90 50.42 19.82 -7.61
CA PRO A 90 51.29 19.14 -6.64
C PRO A 90 50.50 18.15 -5.75
N PRO A 91 51.16 17.12 -5.17
CA PRO A 91 50.49 16.10 -4.40
C PRO A 91 49.93 16.66 -3.09
N VAL A 92 48.61 16.56 -2.90
CA VAL A 92 47.96 16.84 -1.61
C VAL A 92 48.11 15.60 -0.73
N SER A 93 48.84 15.76 0.39
CA SER A 93 49.00 14.74 1.43
C SER A 93 47.66 14.18 1.91
N PRO A 94 47.51 12.85 2.10
CA PRO A 94 46.35 12.27 2.75
C PRO A 94 46.60 12.28 4.25
N ASN A 95 46.06 13.27 4.97
CA ASN A 95 45.77 13.18 6.40
C ASN A 95 44.98 14.41 6.84
N THR A 96 43.70 14.44 6.46
CA THR A 96 42.71 15.27 7.15
C THR A 96 41.54 14.38 7.47
N THR A 97 41.61 13.76 8.65
CA THR A 97 40.45 13.26 9.38
C THR A 97 39.52 14.45 9.57
N ALA A 98 38.56 14.62 8.65
CA ALA A 98 37.53 15.64 8.81
C ALA A 98 36.79 15.34 10.12
N PRO A 99 36.68 16.30 11.05
CA PRO A 99 35.84 16.10 12.22
C PRO A 99 34.41 15.82 11.72
N SER A 100 33.85 14.71 12.20
CA SER A 100 32.44 14.35 12.01
C SER A 100 31.59 15.54 12.42
N LYS A 101 31.17 16.33 11.43
CA LYS A 101 30.24 17.43 11.62
C LYS A 101 28.93 16.74 11.97
N ALA A 102 28.54 16.80 13.25
CA ALA A 102 27.24 16.35 13.69
C ALA A 102 26.20 16.93 12.72
N ALA A 103 25.58 16.04 11.94
CA ALA A 103 24.68 16.43 10.87
C ALA A 103 23.59 17.30 11.48
N THR A 104 23.55 18.59 11.11
CA THR A 104 22.43 19.45 11.42
C THR A 104 21.19 18.72 10.94
N ALA A 105 20.32 18.29 11.87
CA ALA A 105 19.17 17.48 11.54
C ALA A 105 18.37 18.21 10.45
N ALA A 106 18.16 17.54 9.31
CA ALA A 106 17.40 18.13 8.20
C ALA A 106 16.05 18.63 8.71
N PRO A 107 15.54 19.76 8.21
CA PRO A 107 14.25 20.29 8.63
C PRO A 107 13.15 19.25 8.40
N ILE A 108 12.27 19.10 9.38
CA ILE A 108 11.12 18.19 9.30
C ILE A 108 10.02 18.90 8.50
N GLU A 109 9.52 18.23 7.46
CA GLU A 109 8.50 18.78 6.57
C GLU A 109 7.15 18.07 6.73
N ASP A 110 6.06 18.78 6.48
CA ASP A 110 4.74 18.16 6.47
C ASP A 110 4.45 17.47 5.14
N ALA A 111 3.96 16.22 5.21
CA ALA A 111 3.62 15.39 4.06
C ALA A 111 2.32 14.59 4.31
N TYR A 112 1.29 15.27 4.81
CA TYR A 112 -0.02 14.65 5.03
C TYR A 112 -0.77 14.38 3.73
N GLY A 113 -1.63 13.35 3.75
CA GLY A 113 -2.51 13.01 2.63
C GLY A 113 -1.79 12.44 1.41
N ALA A 114 -2.56 12.12 0.38
CA ALA A 114 -2.06 11.59 -0.89
C ALA A 114 -1.08 12.55 -1.59
N ALA A 115 -1.37 13.86 -1.60
CA ALA A 115 -0.49 14.85 -2.23
C ALA A 115 0.92 14.91 -1.62
N GLY A 116 1.03 14.73 -0.29
CA GLY A 116 2.31 14.65 0.40
C GLY A 116 3.13 13.44 -0.03
N TYR A 117 2.48 12.28 -0.16
CA TYR A 117 3.09 11.03 -0.63
C TYR A 117 3.51 11.13 -2.10
N GLU A 118 2.62 11.60 -2.97
CA GLU A 118 2.90 11.77 -4.40
C GLU A 118 4.08 12.71 -4.63
N ARG A 119 4.17 13.82 -3.89
CA ARG A 119 5.30 14.74 -3.96
C ARG A 119 6.63 14.04 -3.66
N LEU A 120 6.69 13.24 -2.60
CA LEU A 120 7.90 12.49 -2.23
C LEU A 120 8.25 11.43 -3.27
N THR A 121 7.23 10.78 -3.84
CA THR A 121 7.39 9.79 -4.91
C THR A 121 7.93 10.42 -6.19
N ILE A 122 7.39 11.57 -6.61
CA ILE A 122 7.84 12.32 -7.80
C ILE A 122 9.28 12.81 -7.61
N GLN A 123 9.65 13.25 -6.41
CA GLN A 123 11.02 13.65 -6.08
C GLN A 123 12.01 12.48 -6.14
N GLY A 124 11.53 11.24 -6.01
CA GLY A 124 12.31 10.03 -6.16
C GLY A 124 13.55 10.01 -5.26
N GLN A 125 14.73 9.86 -5.86
CA GLN A 125 16.00 9.77 -5.14
C GLN A 125 16.35 11.03 -4.34
N SER A 126 15.88 12.21 -4.77
CA SER A 126 16.13 13.46 -4.03
C SER A 126 15.35 13.56 -2.71
N ALA A 127 14.31 12.73 -2.53
CA ALA A 127 13.55 12.66 -1.29
C ALA A 127 14.16 11.71 -0.25
N VAL A 128 15.10 10.84 -0.64
CA VAL A 128 15.67 9.82 0.24
C VAL A 128 16.43 10.48 1.40
N GLY A 129 16.19 10.01 2.62
CA GLY A 129 16.75 10.56 3.85
C GLY A 129 16.02 11.80 4.40
N ARG A 130 15.01 12.33 3.69
CA ARG A 130 14.20 13.44 4.20
C ARG A 130 13.33 12.97 5.36
N ARG A 131 13.15 13.84 6.34
CA ARG A 131 12.25 13.59 7.47
C ARG A 131 10.95 14.33 7.26
N VAL A 132 9.86 13.58 7.29
CA VAL A 132 8.53 14.13 7.09
C VAL A 132 7.59 13.75 8.21
N ARG A 133 6.73 14.67 8.59
CA ARG A 133 5.62 14.45 9.49
C ARG A 133 4.38 14.10 8.67
N THR A 134 3.75 12.98 9.01
CA THR A 134 2.60 12.46 8.28
C THR A 134 1.63 11.73 9.20
N GLU A 135 0.48 11.35 8.64
CA GLU A 135 -0.51 10.48 9.25
C GLU A 135 -0.56 9.14 8.51
N LEU A 136 -0.50 8.05 9.28
CA LEU A 136 -0.48 6.68 8.77
C LEU A 136 -1.53 5.82 9.49
N PHE A 137 -2.08 4.86 8.76
CA PHE A 137 -2.98 3.83 9.29
C PHE A 137 -2.35 2.46 9.10
N CYS A 138 -1.68 1.96 10.14
CA CYS A 138 -0.82 0.78 10.07
C CYS A 138 -1.48 -0.47 10.63
N ASP A 139 -1.16 -1.62 10.04
CA ASP A 139 -1.49 -2.92 10.58
C ASP A 139 -0.63 -3.25 11.82
N ALA A 140 -0.83 -4.44 12.40
CA ALA A 140 0.04 -4.93 13.47
C ALA A 140 1.50 -5.06 12.99
N PRO A 141 2.50 -4.90 13.88
CA PRO A 141 3.90 -5.04 13.48
C PRO A 141 4.19 -6.49 13.07
N THR A 142 4.99 -6.63 12.03
CA THR A 142 5.43 -7.90 11.41
C THR A 142 6.92 -7.84 11.12
N THR A 143 7.55 -9.00 10.90
CA THR A 143 8.95 -9.05 10.44
C THR A 143 8.98 -9.17 8.92
N VAL A 144 9.70 -8.28 8.25
CA VAL A 144 9.84 -8.27 6.79
C VAL A 144 11.22 -8.81 6.42
N ALA A 145 11.26 -9.84 5.57
CA ALA A 145 12.52 -10.38 5.06
C ALA A 145 13.12 -9.43 4.01
N LEU A 146 14.44 -9.19 4.11
CA LEU A 146 15.20 -8.48 3.10
C LEU A 146 15.62 -9.43 1.98
N ARG A 147 15.73 -8.93 0.75
CA ARG A 147 16.34 -9.69 -0.35
C ARG A 147 17.85 -9.85 -0.10
N LEU A 148 18.34 -11.07 -0.25
CA LEU A 148 19.74 -11.43 0.09
C LEU A 148 20.77 -10.90 -0.89
N ASP A 149 20.41 -10.75 -2.17
CA ASP A 149 21.35 -10.41 -3.26
C ASP A 149 21.33 -8.93 -3.66
N VAL A 150 20.77 -8.06 -2.81
CA VAL A 150 20.59 -6.63 -3.10
C VAL A 150 21.29 -5.82 -2.03
N GLU A 151 21.98 -4.75 -2.44
CA GLU A 151 22.55 -3.78 -1.50
C GLU A 151 21.42 -3.14 -0.68
N VAL A 152 21.58 -3.16 0.64
CA VAL A 152 20.58 -2.66 1.59
C VAL A 152 20.93 -1.23 1.96
N GLU A 153 19.96 -0.33 1.87
CA GLU A 153 20.10 1.06 2.24
C GLU A 153 20.53 1.18 3.72
N SER A 154 21.45 2.09 4.03
CA SER A 154 22.07 2.21 5.36
C SER A 154 21.05 2.38 6.49
N ALA A 155 19.97 3.12 6.22
CA ALA A 155 18.87 3.32 7.16
C ALA A 155 18.10 2.03 7.49
N ILE A 156 18.02 1.09 6.55
CA ILE A 156 17.38 -0.22 6.71
C ILE A 156 18.36 -1.21 7.36
N ALA A 157 19.62 -1.20 6.93
CA ALA A 157 20.65 -2.09 7.45
C ALA A 157 20.81 -1.97 8.98
N ALA A 158 20.67 -0.75 9.52
CA ALA A 158 20.72 -0.48 10.95
C ALA A 158 19.57 -1.12 11.77
N LEU A 159 18.51 -1.60 11.12
CA LEU A 159 17.32 -2.18 11.76
C LEU A 159 17.26 -3.71 11.65
N ARG A 160 18.24 -4.31 10.97
CA ARG A 160 18.27 -5.74 10.65
C ARG A 160 18.49 -6.57 11.91
N ASP A 161 17.69 -7.61 12.09
CA ASP A 161 17.89 -8.63 13.13
C ASP A 161 18.95 -9.67 12.72
N ALA A 162 19.23 -10.62 13.62
CA ALA A 162 20.23 -11.66 13.39
C ALA A 162 19.85 -12.60 12.22
N GLU A 163 18.55 -12.77 11.97
CA GLU A 163 17.98 -13.58 10.89
C GLU A 163 17.86 -12.81 9.56
N GLY A 164 18.26 -11.54 9.56
CA GLY A 164 18.30 -10.69 8.40
C GLY A 164 16.97 -10.06 7.99
N ARG A 165 16.03 -9.94 8.92
CA ARG A 165 14.70 -9.35 8.76
C ARG A 165 14.66 -7.99 9.44
N VAL A 166 13.66 -7.20 9.12
CA VAL A 166 13.42 -5.90 9.74
C VAL A 166 12.00 -5.82 10.30
N PRO A 167 11.81 -5.30 11.52
CA PRO A 167 10.49 -5.02 12.05
C PRO A 167 9.80 -3.92 11.22
N GLY A 168 8.57 -4.17 10.79
CA GLY A 168 7.79 -3.20 10.03
C GLY A 168 6.29 -3.47 10.04
N ALA A 169 5.52 -2.50 9.58
CA ALA A 169 4.07 -2.60 9.45
C ALA A 169 3.63 -2.06 8.10
N LEU A 170 2.67 -2.72 7.47
CA LEU A 170 1.99 -2.21 6.30
C LEU A 170 1.04 -1.09 6.72
N CYS A 171 1.14 0.04 6.07
CA CYS A 171 0.40 1.24 6.40
C CYS A 171 -0.28 1.82 5.16
N GLN A 172 -1.42 2.45 5.39
CA GLN A 172 -2.06 3.34 4.43
C GLN A 172 -1.59 4.77 4.74
N TRP A 173 -0.93 5.41 3.77
CA TRP A 173 -0.53 6.80 3.85
C TRP A 173 -1.71 7.72 3.56
N GLY A 174 -2.05 8.60 4.49
CA GLY A 174 -3.10 9.59 4.29
C GLY A 174 -3.84 9.93 5.57
N THR A 175 -4.83 10.81 5.45
CA THR A 175 -5.69 11.23 6.56
C THR A 175 -7.00 10.45 6.59
N ARG A 176 -7.69 10.47 7.74
CA ARG A 176 -9.00 9.82 7.85
C ARG A 176 -9.99 10.48 6.87
N GLY A 177 -10.55 9.69 5.97
CA GLY A 177 -11.52 10.15 4.98
C GLY A 177 -10.93 10.44 3.59
N ASP A 178 -9.60 10.32 3.42
CA ASP A 178 -9.00 10.34 2.09
C ASP A 178 -9.57 9.18 1.25
N ALA A 179 -10.12 9.50 0.07
CA ALA A 179 -10.72 8.53 -0.84
C ALA A 179 -9.67 7.61 -1.49
N ARG A 180 -8.41 8.04 -1.52
CA ARG A 180 -7.27 7.25 -1.98
C ARG A 180 -6.15 7.38 -0.95
N ARG A 181 -5.67 6.23 -0.50
CA ARG A 181 -4.49 6.12 0.35
C ARG A 181 -3.53 5.15 -0.31
N GLU A 182 -2.25 5.39 -0.05
CA GLU A 182 -1.17 4.68 -0.73
C GLU A 182 -0.54 3.67 0.21
N ASP A 183 -0.19 2.51 -0.34
CA ASP A 183 0.49 1.45 0.40
C ASP A 183 1.91 1.90 0.74
N PHE A 184 2.25 1.82 2.02
CA PHE A 184 3.53 2.23 2.54
C PHE A 184 4.04 1.24 3.59
N LEU A 185 5.29 0.84 3.50
CA LEU A 185 5.93 -0.02 4.50
C LEU A 185 6.67 0.85 5.53
N LEU A 186 6.14 0.92 6.74
CA LEU A 186 6.80 1.61 7.85
C LEU A 186 7.73 0.62 8.57
N LEU A 187 9.03 0.88 8.56
CA LEU A 187 10.01 0.16 9.37
C LEU A 187 10.05 0.74 10.78
N ILE A 188 10.03 -0.12 11.79
CA ILE A 188 9.81 0.26 13.20
C ILE A 188 11.06 -0.09 14.02
N PRO A 189 11.92 0.89 14.34
CA PRO A 189 13.07 0.63 15.21
C PRO A 189 12.62 0.11 16.58
N ALA A 190 13.40 -0.81 17.17
CA ALA A 190 13.09 -1.40 18.47
C ALA A 190 12.78 -0.38 19.59
N PRO A 191 13.50 0.76 19.71
CA PRO A 191 13.18 1.79 20.71
C PRO A 191 11.79 2.43 20.57
N LEU A 192 11.18 2.36 19.38
CA LEU A 192 9.88 2.97 19.09
C LEU A 192 8.73 1.94 19.01
N ALA A 193 9.03 0.65 19.20
CA ALA A 193 8.03 -0.41 19.11
C ALA A 193 6.91 -0.26 20.15
N SER A 194 7.24 0.14 21.38
CA SER A 194 6.25 0.39 22.44
C SER A 194 5.35 1.57 22.12
N ALA A 195 5.92 2.67 21.61
CA ALA A 195 5.17 3.85 21.18
C ALA A 195 4.23 3.53 20.01
N PHE A 196 4.70 2.74 19.05
CA PHE A 196 3.86 2.23 17.96
C PHE A 196 2.71 1.36 18.48
N ALA A 197 2.99 0.44 19.42
CA ALA A 197 2.00 -0.45 20.00
C ALA A 197 0.98 0.26 20.90
N ALA A 198 1.32 1.42 21.46
CA ALA A 198 0.42 2.25 22.24
C ALA A 198 -0.51 3.13 21.37
N ALA A 199 -0.25 3.24 20.07
CA ALA A 199 -1.04 4.07 19.18
C ALA A 199 -2.50 3.62 19.09
N PRO A 200 -3.46 4.56 19.02
CA PRO A 200 -4.88 4.25 19.03
C PRO A 200 -5.28 3.40 17.83
N VAL A 201 -6.08 2.37 18.06
CA VAL A 201 -6.63 1.51 17.01
C VAL A 201 -7.97 2.11 16.55
N THR A 202 -8.08 2.36 15.26
CA THR A 202 -9.30 2.82 14.60
C THR A 202 -9.76 1.81 13.56
N THR A 203 -11.08 1.68 13.40
CA THR A 203 -11.65 0.94 12.29
C THR A 203 -11.72 1.84 11.06
N ASP A 204 -11.18 1.37 9.95
CA ASP A 204 -11.09 2.04 8.66
C ASP A 204 -11.47 1.01 7.60
N ASP A 205 -12.55 1.24 6.85
CA ASP A 205 -13.13 0.28 5.90
C ASP A 205 -13.26 -1.15 6.45
N PHE A 206 -13.78 -1.27 7.68
CA PHE A 206 -13.95 -2.52 8.43
C PHE A 206 -12.64 -3.23 8.86
N VAL A 207 -11.47 -2.65 8.56
CA VAL A 207 -10.16 -3.15 8.99
C VAL A 207 -9.68 -2.36 10.21
N ARG A 208 -9.19 -3.06 11.23
CA ARG A 208 -8.62 -2.42 12.43
C ARG A 208 -7.17 -2.03 12.17
N ARG A 209 -6.92 -0.72 12.09
CA ARG A 209 -5.57 -0.15 11.86
C ARG A 209 -5.20 0.78 13.01
N ARG A 210 -3.91 0.85 13.33
CA ARG A 210 -3.33 1.81 14.27
C ARG A 210 -3.16 3.15 13.58
N ARG A 211 -3.78 4.20 14.13
CA ARG A 211 -3.68 5.56 13.63
C ARG A 211 -2.46 6.24 14.25
N LEU A 212 -1.49 6.59 13.43
CA LEU A 212 -0.21 7.15 13.84
C LEU A 212 -0.04 8.54 13.22
N VAL A 213 0.28 9.53 14.05
CA VAL A 213 0.90 10.78 13.58
C VAL A 213 2.38 10.62 13.87
N ALA A 214 3.20 10.57 12.83
CA ALA A 214 4.57 10.12 12.93
C ALA A 214 5.54 11.01 12.15
N GLU A 215 6.76 11.10 12.66
CA GLU A 215 7.93 11.54 11.90
C GLU A 215 8.55 10.31 11.26
N VAL A 216 8.68 10.33 9.94
CA VAL A 216 9.18 9.24 9.11
C VAL A 216 10.35 9.75 8.30
N GLU A 217 11.44 8.99 8.30
CA GLU A 217 12.52 9.19 7.33
C GLU A 217 12.19 8.43 6.06
N TRP A 218 12.09 9.15 4.95
CA TRP A 218 11.74 8.60 3.65
C TRP A 218 12.91 7.76 3.11
N VAL A 219 12.66 6.48 2.84
CA VAL A 219 13.62 5.63 2.13
C VAL A 219 13.27 5.57 0.64
N GLY A 220 11.98 5.69 0.30
CA GLY A 220 11.50 5.56 -1.07
C GLY A 220 11.28 4.10 -1.47
N THR A 221 11.27 3.84 -2.76
CA THR A 221 11.09 2.49 -3.31
C THR A 221 12.38 1.68 -3.18
N SER A 222 12.38 0.69 -2.30
CA SER A 222 13.58 -0.12 -2.02
C SER A 222 13.54 -1.46 -2.74
N GLN A 223 14.62 -1.81 -3.43
CA GLN A 223 14.77 -3.15 -4.02
C GLN A 223 14.91 -4.24 -2.96
N ALA A 224 15.58 -3.93 -1.84
CA ALA A 224 15.76 -4.86 -0.71
C ALA A 224 14.42 -5.26 -0.08
N LEU A 225 13.40 -4.40 -0.20
CA LEU A 225 12.03 -4.61 0.30
C LEU A 225 11.04 -5.00 -0.79
N ALA A 226 11.50 -5.68 -1.86
CA ALA A 226 10.68 -6.14 -2.97
C ALA A 226 9.91 -5.01 -3.69
N LEU A 227 10.61 -3.89 -3.96
CA LEU A 227 10.08 -2.71 -4.64
C LEU A 227 8.93 -2.02 -3.92
N ARG A 228 8.84 -2.18 -2.59
CA ARG A 228 7.88 -1.44 -1.77
C ARG A 228 8.41 -0.05 -1.46
N THR A 229 7.52 0.93 -1.47
CA THR A 229 7.80 2.25 -0.90
C THR A 229 7.86 2.15 0.61
N ALA A 230 8.95 2.60 1.20
CA ALA A 230 9.21 2.43 2.61
C ALA A 230 9.77 3.69 3.29
N GLY A 231 9.72 3.68 4.60
CA GLY A 231 10.43 4.65 5.43
C GLY A 231 10.60 4.17 6.86
N VAL A 232 11.50 4.83 7.58
CA VAL A 232 11.87 4.47 8.95
C VAL A 232 11.15 5.38 9.93
N LEU A 233 10.45 4.79 10.89
CA LEU A 233 9.83 5.54 11.97
C LEU A 233 10.93 6.23 12.81
N ARG A 234 10.85 7.56 12.93
CA ARG A 234 11.76 8.37 13.75
C ARG A 234 11.10 8.86 15.02
N ARG A 235 9.80 9.15 14.97
CA ARG A 235 9.03 9.62 16.14
C ARG A 235 7.55 9.29 16.00
N VAL A 236 6.89 9.03 17.13
CA VAL A 236 5.42 9.01 17.22
C VAL A 236 5.00 10.21 18.04
N TYR A 237 4.06 11.00 17.54
CA TYR A 237 3.50 12.13 18.26
C TYR A 237 2.29 11.65 19.09
N PRO A 238 2.23 12.00 20.39
CA PRO A 238 1.03 11.79 21.17
C PRO A 238 -0.10 12.65 20.60
N ARG A 239 -1.31 12.12 20.63
CA ARG A 239 -2.52 12.88 20.29
C ARG A 239 -3.07 13.61 21.50
#